data_AF-A0A4V1C4L5-F1
#
_entry.id   AF-A0A4V1C4L5-F1
#
_cell.length_a   1.000
_cell.length_b   1.000
_cell.length_c   1.000
_cell.angle_alpha   90.00
_cell.angle_beta   90.00
_cell.angle_gamma   90.00
#
_symmetry.space_group_name_H-M   'P 1'
#
loop_
_entity.id
_entity.type
_entity.pdbx_description
1 polymer ?
#
loop_
_entity_poly.entity_id
_entity_poly.type
_entity_poly.pdbx_seq_one_letter_code
_entity_poly.pdbx_strand_id
1 'polypeptide(L)'
;WKSSLPADQAWRDSEEQACRRELRQLLEALPDRFHAIVKQTLESLPKIFSLPVVLIHGDFGFSNIFVDEPDCHLVGVVDWAEAAPGIFGTNLCDLWPLSGKLMLETGLILFEDHNSLQETFWGVLSSEIGGLTDEQVQNIKAARTLGLLRVKGFTSRLKNMPEPVPIGRDENGLYNMLYLDGLLLNQATRYQ
;
A
#
# COMPACT_ATOMS: atom_id res chain seq x y z
N TRP A 1 10.09 9.29 -8.22
CA TRP A 1 9.21 9.92 -9.22
C TRP A 1 10.00 10.78 -10.22
N LYS A 2 10.64 11.88 -9.77
CA LYS A 2 11.46 12.77 -10.63
C LYS A 2 12.67 12.09 -11.28
N SER A 3 13.14 10.99 -10.71
CA SER A 3 14.19 10.12 -11.28
C SER A 3 13.73 8.67 -11.14
N SER A 4 13.02 8.16 -12.15
CA SER A 4 12.64 6.74 -12.19
C SER A 4 13.90 5.88 -12.27
N LEU A 5 13.91 4.76 -11.56
CA LEU A 5 14.96 3.77 -11.75
C LEU A 5 14.86 3.21 -13.18
N PRO A 6 16.00 2.87 -13.81
CA PRO A 6 16.02 2.17 -15.08
C PRO A 6 15.52 0.74 -14.84
N ALA A 7 14.23 0.52 -15.06
CA ALA A 7 13.63 -0.80 -15.16
C ALA A 7 13.36 -1.07 -16.63
N ASP A 8 13.92 -2.14 -17.16
CA ASP A 8 13.61 -2.56 -18.52
C ASP A 8 12.16 -3.05 -18.63
N GLN A 9 11.67 -3.14 -19.87
CA GLN A 9 10.29 -3.57 -20.11
C GLN A 9 10.05 -5.00 -19.63
N ALA A 10 11.07 -5.87 -19.69
CA ALA A 10 10.96 -7.26 -19.26
C ALA A 10 10.70 -7.37 -17.75
N TRP A 11 11.37 -6.55 -16.93
CA TRP A 11 11.11 -6.47 -15.49
C TRP A 11 9.68 -6.00 -15.22
N ARG A 12 9.21 -4.95 -15.91
CA ARG A 12 7.85 -4.43 -15.73
C ARG A 12 6.81 -5.49 -16.07
N ASP A 13 6.96 -6.15 -17.22
CA ASP A 13 6.04 -7.20 -17.67
C ASP A 13 6.04 -8.37 -16.69
N SER A 14 7.21 -8.78 -16.18
CA SER A 14 7.34 -9.85 -15.19
C SER A 14 6.63 -9.51 -13.89
N GLU A 15 6.85 -8.30 -13.37
CA GLU A 15 6.25 -7.84 -12.11
C GLU A 15 4.73 -7.60 -12.25
N GLU A 16 4.25 -7.14 -13.40
CA GLU A 16 2.81 -7.03 -13.67
C GLU A 16 2.17 -8.42 -13.69
N GLN A 17 2.80 -9.40 -14.35
CA GLN A 17 2.31 -10.77 -14.36
C GLN A 17 2.34 -11.42 -12.97
N ALA A 18 3.35 -11.11 -12.15
CA ALA A 18 3.40 -11.55 -10.76
C ALA A 18 2.21 -10.99 -9.97
N CYS A 19 2.00 -9.67 -10.01
CA CYS A 19 0.85 -9.03 -9.37
C CYS A 19 -0.49 -9.61 -9.86
N ARG A 20 -0.61 -9.89 -11.16
CA ARG A 20 -1.81 -10.49 -11.74
C ARG A 20 -2.08 -11.90 -11.22
N ARG A 21 -1.04 -12.73 -11.06
CA ARG A 21 -1.17 -14.07 -10.48
C ARG A 21 -1.60 -13.99 -9.01
N GLU A 22 -0.96 -13.13 -8.24
CA GLU A 22 -1.26 -12.95 -6.81
C GLU A 22 -2.70 -12.46 -6.59
N LEU A 23 -3.16 -11.47 -7.37
CA LEU A 23 -4.54 -11.00 -7.26
C LEU A 23 -5.57 -12.10 -7.62
N ARG A 24 -5.25 -13.01 -8.55
CA ARG A 24 -6.12 -14.17 -8.83
C ARG A 24 -6.14 -15.16 -7.68
N GLN A 25 -5.01 -15.42 -7.03
CA GLN A 25 -4.97 -16.23 -5.82
C GLN A 25 -5.82 -15.60 -4.69
N LEU A 26 -5.80 -14.27 -4.55
CA LEU A 26 -6.67 -13.58 -3.60
C LEU A 26 -8.15 -13.67 -3.95
N LEU A 27 -8.53 -13.71 -5.22
CA LEU A 27 -9.94 -13.95 -5.60
C LEU A 27 -10.42 -15.34 -5.16
N GLU A 28 -9.54 -16.34 -5.18
CA GLU A 28 -9.88 -17.70 -4.76
C GLU A 28 -9.89 -17.85 -3.23
N ALA A 29 -9.00 -17.14 -2.53
CA ALA A 29 -8.78 -17.30 -1.09
C ALA A 29 -9.61 -16.34 -0.22
N LEU A 30 -9.82 -15.09 -0.65
CA LEU A 30 -10.50 -14.08 0.17
C LEU A 30 -12.03 -14.21 0.08
N PRO A 31 -12.77 -13.81 1.13
CA PRO A 31 -14.22 -13.76 1.10
C PRO A 31 -14.78 -12.90 -0.04
N ASP A 32 -15.95 -13.28 -0.57
CA ASP A 32 -16.63 -12.64 -1.71
C ASP A 32 -16.75 -11.11 -1.60
N ARG A 33 -16.85 -10.57 -0.38
CA ARG A 33 -16.92 -9.12 -0.14
C ARG A 33 -15.72 -8.34 -0.67
N PHE A 34 -14.56 -8.99 -0.86
CA PHE A 34 -13.37 -8.37 -1.46
C PHE A 34 -13.27 -8.57 -2.98
N HIS A 35 -14.09 -9.42 -3.60
CA HIS A 35 -13.91 -9.77 -5.01
C HIS A 35 -14.04 -8.56 -5.93
N ALA A 36 -14.95 -7.62 -5.61
CA ALA A 36 -15.11 -6.40 -6.40
C ALA A 36 -13.83 -5.56 -6.43
N ILE A 37 -13.21 -5.31 -5.27
CA ILE A 37 -11.99 -4.50 -5.18
C ILE A 37 -10.78 -5.21 -5.79
N VAL A 38 -10.69 -6.53 -5.66
CA VAL A 38 -9.61 -7.31 -6.29
C VAL A 38 -9.75 -7.31 -7.82
N LYS A 39 -10.97 -7.46 -8.36
CA LYS A 39 -11.23 -7.34 -9.82
C LYS A 39 -10.92 -5.94 -10.35
N GLN A 40 -11.36 -4.90 -9.65
CA GLN A 40 -11.04 -3.52 -10.01
C GLN A 40 -9.51 -3.27 -10.01
N THR A 41 -8.79 -3.85 -9.05
CA THR A 41 -7.33 -3.74 -8.99
C THR A 41 -6.67 -4.48 -10.16
N LEU A 42 -7.16 -5.67 -10.53
CA LEU A 42 -6.71 -6.43 -11.71
C LEU A 42 -6.87 -5.64 -13.02
N GLU A 43 -7.99 -4.94 -13.17
CA GLU A 43 -8.28 -4.07 -14.32
C GLU A 43 -7.40 -2.83 -14.34
N SER A 44 -6.99 -2.34 -13.17
CA SER A 44 -6.15 -1.15 -13.01
C SER A 44 -4.66 -1.42 -13.20
N LEU A 45 -4.22 -2.69 -13.29
CA LEU A 45 -2.80 -3.05 -13.40
C LEU A 45 -2.06 -2.30 -14.51
N PRO A 46 -2.53 -2.19 -15.77
CA PRO A 46 -1.81 -1.45 -16.79
C PRO A 46 -1.58 0.02 -16.44
N LYS A 47 -2.56 0.66 -15.78
CA LYS A 47 -2.45 2.05 -15.32
C LYS A 47 -1.50 2.17 -14.13
N ILE A 48 -1.53 1.22 -13.19
CA ILE A 48 -0.58 1.17 -12.08
C ILE A 48 0.85 1.02 -12.63
N PHE A 49 1.08 0.12 -13.58
CA PHE A 49 2.40 -0.13 -14.16
C PHE A 49 2.87 0.97 -15.13
N SER A 50 2.02 1.93 -15.47
CA SER A 50 2.43 3.18 -16.13
C SER A 50 3.16 4.14 -15.17
N LEU A 51 3.06 3.94 -13.85
CA LEU A 51 3.73 4.77 -12.87
C LEU A 51 5.26 4.55 -12.87
N PRO A 52 6.03 5.52 -12.38
CA PRO A 52 7.48 5.40 -12.26
C PRO A 52 7.89 4.22 -11.37
N VAL A 53 9.01 3.59 -11.73
CA VAL A 53 9.67 2.61 -10.86
C VAL A 53 10.59 3.38 -9.92
N VAL A 54 10.48 3.09 -8.63
CA VAL A 54 11.22 3.76 -7.56
C VAL A 54 11.81 2.72 -6.63
N LEU A 55 12.76 3.16 -5.80
CA LEU A 55 13.14 2.36 -4.64
C LEU A 55 12.00 2.45 -3.61
N ILE A 56 11.40 1.31 -3.29
CA ILE A 56 10.44 1.16 -2.19
C ILE A 56 11.18 0.64 -0.96
N HIS A 57 10.70 0.97 0.24
CA HIS A 57 11.34 0.59 1.51
C HIS A 57 11.15 -0.90 1.83
N GLY A 58 10.00 -1.46 1.46
CA GLY A 58 9.63 -2.86 1.72
C GLY A 58 9.05 -3.11 3.12
N ASP A 59 9.39 -2.28 4.10
CA ASP A 59 8.81 -2.27 5.45
C ASP A 59 8.55 -0.83 5.95
N PHE A 60 7.70 -0.07 5.25
CA PHE A 60 7.56 1.37 5.48
C PHE A 60 6.59 1.70 6.62
N GLY A 61 6.91 1.26 7.84
CA GLY A 61 6.09 1.45 9.04
C GLY A 61 6.54 2.61 9.94
N PHE A 62 5.67 3.04 10.85
CA PHE A 62 5.97 4.11 11.82
C PHE A 62 7.17 3.80 12.72
N SER A 63 7.48 2.52 12.98
CA SER A 63 8.66 2.09 13.73
C SER A 63 9.98 2.39 13.03
N ASN A 64 9.93 2.65 11.72
CA ASN A 64 11.09 2.93 10.88
C ASN A 64 11.20 4.43 10.53
N ILE A 65 10.31 5.27 11.06
CA ILE A 65 10.25 6.72 10.85
C ILE A 65 10.66 7.42 12.14
N PHE A 66 11.71 8.25 12.05
CA PHE A 66 12.19 9.03 13.18
C PHE A 66 11.84 10.50 12.98
N VAL A 67 11.30 11.11 14.03
CA VAL A 67 10.99 12.54 14.08
C VAL A 67 11.67 13.19 15.29
N ASP A 68 11.94 14.49 15.19
CA ASP A 68 12.34 15.28 16.36
C ASP A 68 11.11 15.58 17.25
N GLU A 69 11.30 15.59 18.56
CA GLU A 69 10.20 15.73 19.54
C GLU A 69 9.53 17.13 19.54
N PRO A 70 10.25 18.26 19.40
CA PRO A 70 9.66 19.59 19.54
C PRO A 70 8.63 19.95 18.47
N ASP A 71 8.80 19.44 17.25
CA ASP A 71 8.04 19.88 16.08
C ASP A 71 7.73 18.76 15.07
N CYS A 72 8.04 17.50 15.41
CA CYS A 72 7.80 16.32 14.59
C CYS A 72 8.46 16.38 13.20
N HIS A 73 9.56 17.13 13.04
CA HIS A 73 10.31 17.09 11.78
C HIS A 73 10.88 15.70 11.52
N LEU A 74 10.67 15.17 10.31
CA LEU A 74 11.27 13.92 9.86
C LEU A 74 12.81 14.04 9.87
N VAL A 75 13.48 13.27 10.73
CA VAL A 75 14.94 13.25 10.84
C VAL A 75 15.57 12.04 10.16
N GLY A 76 14.79 10.98 9.90
CA GLY A 76 15.31 9.81 9.21
C GLY A 76 14.29 8.72 8.96
N VAL A 77 14.64 7.87 8.00
CA VAL A 77 14.00 6.58 7.73
C VAL A 77 15.08 5.52 7.81
N VAL A 78 14.87 4.46 8.59
CA VAL A 78 15.86 3.40 8.87
C VAL A 78 15.33 2.03 8.46
N ASP A 79 16.18 1.01 8.56
CA ASP A 79 15.85 -0.38 8.23
C ASP A 79 15.50 -0.64 6.75
N TRP A 80 16.39 -0.20 5.87
CA TRP A 80 16.31 -0.41 4.43
C TRP A 80 16.63 -1.84 3.98
N ALA A 81 16.60 -2.82 4.90
CA ALA A 81 16.97 -4.20 4.59
C ALA A 81 16.05 -4.80 3.52
N GLU A 82 14.77 -4.42 3.48
CA GLU A 82 13.77 -4.91 2.53
C GLU A 82 13.65 -4.05 1.26
N ALA A 83 14.51 -3.04 1.10
CA ALA A 83 14.39 -2.09 0.01
C ALA A 83 14.64 -2.74 -1.36
N ALA A 84 13.75 -2.47 -2.31
CA ALA A 84 13.80 -3.04 -3.65
C ALA A 84 13.18 -2.09 -4.69
N PRO A 85 13.45 -2.27 -5.99
CA PRO A 85 12.68 -1.60 -7.03
C PRO A 85 11.20 -1.99 -6.96
N GLY A 86 10.31 -1.01 -7.07
CA GLY A 86 8.86 -1.21 -7.06
C GLY A 86 8.11 -0.09 -7.75
N ILE A 87 6.83 -0.34 -8.07
CA ILE A 87 5.96 0.67 -8.66
C ILE A 87 5.59 1.71 -7.60
N PHE A 88 5.76 3.00 -7.91
CA PHE A 88 5.41 4.08 -6.99
C PHE A 88 3.94 3.97 -6.54
N GLY A 89 3.68 4.26 -5.28
CA GLY A 89 2.33 4.19 -4.69
C GLY A 89 2.05 2.89 -3.95
N THR A 90 2.70 1.79 -4.31
CA THR A 90 2.47 0.48 -3.66
C THR A 90 2.84 0.48 -2.17
N ASN A 91 3.94 1.12 -1.78
CA ASN A 91 4.34 1.22 -0.37
C ASN A 91 3.54 2.26 0.45
N LEU A 92 2.70 3.10 -0.20
CA LEU A 92 1.88 4.09 0.52
C LEU A 92 0.78 3.45 1.36
N CYS A 93 0.52 2.15 1.17
CA CYS A 93 -0.42 1.41 2.00
C CYS A 93 0.05 1.37 3.47
N ASP A 94 1.35 1.39 3.73
CA ASP A 94 1.91 1.24 5.08
C ASP A 94 1.86 2.53 5.92
N LEU A 95 1.48 3.66 5.31
CA LEU A 95 1.37 4.95 5.99
C LEU A 95 0.06 5.17 6.76
N TRP A 96 -0.94 4.29 6.59
CA TRP A 96 -2.22 4.45 7.30
C TRP A 96 -2.10 4.59 8.84
N PRO A 97 -1.16 3.93 9.55
CA PRO A 97 -1.02 4.05 11.02
C PRO A 97 -0.68 5.45 11.49
N LEU A 98 -0.16 6.33 10.62
CA LEU A 98 0.09 7.73 10.95
C LEU A 98 -1.20 8.55 11.11
N SER A 99 -2.34 7.99 10.70
CA SER A 99 -3.63 8.70 10.63
C SER A 99 -4.78 7.91 11.26
N GLY A 100 -4.46 6.86 12.01
CA GLY A 100 -5.44 6.02 12.68
C GLY A 100 -4.82 4.87 13.46
N LYS A 101 -5.66 4.09 14.13
CA LYS A 101 -5.26 2.91 14.90
C LYS A 101 -6.25 1.77 14.69
N LEU A 102 -5.75 0.54 14.72
CA LEU A 102 -6.60 -0.65 14.72
C LEU A 102 -6.88 -1.06 16.16
N MET A 103 -8.16 -1.27 16.49
CA MET A 103 -8.61 -1.84 17.76
C MET A 103 -9.36 -3.13 17.47
N LEU A 104 -9.13 -4.19 18.24
CA LEU A 104 -9.71 -5.51 17.96
C LEU A 104 -11.24 -5.50 18.10
N GLU A 105 -11.77 -4.72 19.03
CA GLU A 105 -13.20 -4.68 19.34
C GLU A 105 -13.99 -3.82 18.35
N THR A 106 -13.40 -2.74 17.87
CA THR A 106 -14.09 -1.69 17.09
C THR A 106 -13.57 -1.56 15.67
N GLY A 107 -12.53 -2.30 15.29
CA GLY A 107 -11.87 -2.19 14.00
C GLY A 107 -11.02 -0.93 13.88
N LEU A 108 -10.88 -0.45 12.64
CA LEU A 108 -10.06 0.71 12.32
C LEU A 108 -10.75 2.00 12.78
N ILE A 109 -10.03 2.83 13.53
CA ILE A 109 -10.45 4.17 13.95
C ILE A 109 -9.46 5.19 13.40
N LEU A 110 -9.96 6.17 12.65
CA LEU A 110 -9.16 7.28 12.15
C LEU A 110 -9.02 8.36 13.22
N PHE A 111 -7.90 9.09 13.21
CA PHE A 111 -7.73 10.26 14.05
C PHE A 111 -8.59 11.44 13.55
N GLU A 112 -8.92 12.37 14.45
CA GLU A 112 -9.83 13.49 14.15
C GLU A 112 -9.34 14.36 12.98
N ASP A 113 -8.02 14.46 12.81
CA ASP A 113 -7.32 15.23 11.78
C ASP A 113 -7.04 14.42 10.51
N HIS A 114 -7.50 13.18 10.39
CA HIS A 114 -7.21 12.29 9.26
C HIS A 114 -7.46 12.95 7.90
N ASN A 115 -8.60 13.63 7.74
CA ASN A 115 -8.94 14.28 6.47
C ASN A 115 -7.96 15.40 6.13
N SER A 116 -7.61 16.23 7.10
CA SER A 116 -6.62 17.30 6.95
C SER A 116 -5.22 16.73 6.65
N LEU A 117 -4.85 15.61 7.27
CA LEU A 117 -3.60 14.90 6.97
C LEU A 117 -3.59 14.35 5.54
N GLN A 118 -4.68 13.75 5.07
CA GLN A 118 -4.77 13.25 3.69
C GLN A 118 -4.70 14.41 2.68
N GLU A 119 -5.43 15.49 2.90
CA GLU A 119 -5.39 16.68 2.04
C GLU A 119 -3.98 17.26 1.98
N THR A 120 -3.33 17.42 3.13
CA THR A 120 -1.96 17.91 3.24
C THR A 120 -0.98 16.98 2.51
N PHE A 121 -1.09 15.66 2.75
CA PHE A 121 -0.23 14.66 2.11
C PHE A 121 -0.32 14.73 0.59
N TRP A 122 -1.53 14.72 0.03
CA TRP A 122 -1.73 14.75 -1.43
C TRP A 122 -1.33 16.10 -2.03
N GLY A 123 -1.60 17.21 -1.34
CA GLY A 123 -1.19 18.55 -1.76
C GLY A 123 0.33 18.70 -1.83
N VAL A 124 1.03 18.32 -0.76
CA VAL A 124 2.50 18.35 -0.70
C VAL A 124 3.10 17.38 -1.73
N LEU A 125 2.59 16.15 -1.83
CA LEU A 125 3.08 15.17 -2.79
C LEU A 125 2.95 15.66 -4.23
N SER A 126 1.79 16.25 -4.58
CA SER A 126 1.56 16.82 -5.91
C SER A 126 2.53 17.96 -6.20
N SER A 127 2.69 18.90 -5.25
CA SER A 127 3.62 20.02 -5.38
C SER A 127 5.08 19.54 -5.55
N GLU A 128 5.52 18.62 -4.69
CA GLU A 128 6.87 18.05 -4.73
C GLU A 128 7.16 17.23 -5.98
N ILE A 129 6.15 16.74 -6.68
CA ILE A 129 6.32 16.03 -7.95
C ILE A 129 6.30 16.97 -9.16
N GLY A 130 5.86 18.22 -8.99
CA GLY A 130 5.71 19.20 -10.07
C GLY A 130 4.30 19.29 -10.65
N GLY A 131 3.29 18.86 -9.87
CA GLY A 131 1.87 18.83 -10.24
C GLY A 131 1.45 17.46 -10.77
N LEU A 132 0.66 16.72 -9.98
CA LEU A 132 0.00 15.49 -10.41
C LEU A 132 -1.32 15.82 -11.11
N THR A 133 -1.61 15.12 -12.21
CA THR A 133 -2.95 15.13 -12.80
C THR A 133 -3.91 14.27 -11.97
N ASP A 134 -5.22 14.50 -12.11
CA ASP A 134 -6.23 13.66 -11.44
C ASP A 134 -6.06 12.19 -11.81
N GLU A 135 -5.76 11.88 -13.07
CA GLU A 135 -5.50 10.51 -13.52
C GLU A 135 -4.29 9.89 -12.80
N GLN A 136 -3.19 10.64 -12.65
CA GLN A 136 -2.03 10.15 -11.92
C GLN A 136 -2.34 9.90 -10.45
N VAL A 137 -3.11 10.79 -9.81
CA VAL A 137 -3.57 10.59 -8.43
C VAL A 137 -4.40 9.31 -8.33
N GLN A 138 -5.34 9.08 -9.24
CA GLN A 138 -6.14 7.85 -9.27
C GLN A 138 -5.27 6.60 -9.48
N ASN A 139 -4.27 6.67 -10.34
CA ASN A 139 -3.35 5.55 -10.57
C ASN A 139 -2.50 5.26 -9.32
N ILE A 140 -2.02 6.28 -8.61
CA ILE A 140 -1.28 6.12 -7.35
C ILE A 140 -2.18 5.51 -6.26
N LYS A 141 -3.44 5.95 -6.17
CA LYS A 141 -4.42 5.36 -5.25
C LYS A 141 -4.69 3.90 -5.56
N ALA A 142 -4.83 3.54 -6.85
CA ALA A 142 -4.95 2.15 -7.27
C ALA A 142 -3.70 1.33 -6.91
N ALA A 143 -2.50 1.91 -7.05
CA ALA A 143 -1.25 1.30 -6.64
C ALA A 143 -1.19 1.08 -5.11
N ARG A 144 -1.70 2.03 -4.31
CA ARG A 144 -1.85 1.89 -2.85
C ARG A 144 -2.75 0.71 -2.48
N THR A 145 -3.88 0.56 -3.16
CA THR A 145 -4.78 -0.60 -2.98
C THR A 145 -4.10 -1.91 -3.34
N LEU A 146 -3.37 -1.96 -4.48
CA LEU A 146 -2.56 -3.13 -4.85
C LEU A 146 -1.55 -3.48 -3.76
N GLY A 147 -0.83 -2.49 -3.24
CA GLY A 147 0.12 -2.67 -2.14
C GLY A 147 -0.54 -3.28 -0.91
N LEU A 148 -1.68 -2.73 -0.47
CA LEU A 148 -2.40 -3.24 0.69
C LEU A 148 -2.84 -4.70 0.50
N LEU A 149 -3.39 -5.04 -0.67
CA LEU A 149 -3.79 -6.41 -0.99
C LEU A 149 -2.58 -7.37 -0.94
N ARG A 150 -1.39 -6.95 -1.39
CA ARG A 150 -0.18 -7.78 -1.34
C ARG A 150 0.39 -7.92 0.07
N VAL A 151 0.35 -6.86 0.88
CA VAL A 151 0.90 -6.82 2.25
C VAL A 151 -0.01 -7.53 3.25
N LYS A 152 -1.34 -7.38 3.11
CA LYS A 152 -2.32 -7.93 4.07
C LYS A 152 -3.11 -9.12 3.53
N GLY A 153 -3.17 -9.33 2.21
CA GLY A 153 -3.80 -10.52 1.64
C GLY A 153 -2.95 -11.78 1.69
N PHE A 154 -1.66 -11.66 2.03
CA PHE A 154 -0.72 -12.77 2.09
C PHE A 154 -0.02 -12.86 3.46
N THR A 155 0.62 -13.99 3.72
CA THR A 155 1.62 -14.11 4.78
C THR A 155 2.82 -13.17 4.51
N SER A 156 3.63 -12.94 5.54
CA SER A 156 4.77 -12.02 5.50
C SER A 156 5.71 -12.25 4.30
N ARG A 157 6.21 -11.16 3.74
CA ARG A 157 7.13 -11.14 2.57
C ARG A 157 8.56 -10.73 2.95
N LEU A 158 8.85 -10.58 4.24
CA LEU A 158 10.18 -10.21 4.71
C LEU A 158 11.22 -11.25 4.26
N LYS A 159 12.45 -10.81 4.03
CA LYS A 159 13.57 -11.72 3.75
C LYS A 159 13.64 -12.83 4.80
N ASN A 160 13.93 -14.04 4.32
CA ASN A 160 13.99 -15.29 5.10
C ASN A 160 12.65 -15.89 5.54
N MET A 161 11.51 -15.26 5.19
CA MET A 161 10.20 -15.90 5.34
C MET A 161 9.93 -16.89 4.19
N PRO A 162 9.05 -17.89 4.38
CA PRO A 162 8.58 -18.73 3.29
C PRO A 162 7.92 -17.90 2.18
N GLU A 163 7.79 -18.51 0.99
CA GLU A 163 7.03 -17.91 -0.12
C GLU A 163 5.64 -17.47 0.35
N PRO A 164 5.21 -16.23 0.06
CA PRO A 164 3.95 -15.70 0.55
C PRO A 164 2.76 -16.48 0.01
N VAL A 165 1.89 -16.96 0.91
CA VAL A 165 0.63 -17.62 0.57
C VAL A 165 -0.55 -16.76 1.02
N PRO A 166 -1.73 -16.86 0.36
CA PRO A 166 -2.91 -16.12 0.81
C PRO A 166 -3.22 -16.39 2.29
N ILE A 167 -3.67 -15.36 2.99
CA ILE A 167 -4.01 -15.47 4.42
C ILE A 167 -5.09 -16.53 4.68
N GLY A 168 -4.91 -17.27 5.77
CA GLY A 168 -5.85 -18.29 6.24
C GLY A 168 -6.88 -17.76 7.23
N ARG A 169 -7.52 -18.68 7.94
CA ARG A 169 -8.43 -18.38 9.07
C ARG A 169 -7.73 -18.45 10.43
N ASP A 170 -6.40 -18.41 10.44
CA ASP A 170 -5.60 -18.34 11.65
C ASP A 170 -5.60 -16.93 12.24
N GLU A 171 -5.00 -16.76 13.42
CA GLU A 171 -4.98 -15.48 14.13
C GLU A 171 -4.39 -14.34 13.29
N ASN A 172 -3.26 -14.60 12.60
CA ASN A 172 -2.63 -13.63 11.71
C ASN A 172 -3.53 -13.27 10.53
N GLY A 173 -4.19 -14.25 9.91
CA GLY A 173 -5.13 -14.01 8.82
C GLY A 173 -6.36 -13.23 9.25
N LEU A 174 -6.91 -13.51 10.44
CA LEU A 174 -8.01 -12.73 11.01
C LEU A 174 -7.59 -11.28 11.29
N TYR A 175 -6.39 -11.07 11.82
CA TYR A 175 -5.87 -9.72 12.07
C TYR A 175 -5.66 -8.94 10.76
N ASN A 176 -5.10 -9.60 9.74
CA ASN A 176 -4.96 -9.02 8.40
C ASN A 176 -6.31 -8.72 7.74
N MET A 177 -7.34 -9.54 8.01
CA MET A 177 -8.70 -9.30 7.53
C MET A 177 -9.28 -7.98 8.07
N LEU A 178 -9.01 -7.65 9.34
CA LEU A 178 -9.45 -6.39 9.93
C LEU A 178 -8.88 -5.17 9.18
N TYR A 179 -7.62 -5.24 8.74
CA TYR A 179 -7.02 -4.18 7.91
C TYR A 179 -7.70 -4.07 6.56
N LEU A 180 -7.93 -5.21 5.88
CA LEU A 180 -8.59 -5.22 4.58
C LEU A 180 -10.02 -4.67 4.68
N ASP A 181 -10.78 -5.09 5.69
CA ASP A 181 -12.14 -4.59 5.93
C ASP A 181 -12.14 -3.07 6.19
N GLY A 182 -11.27 -2.59 7.08
CA GLY A 182 -11.20 -1.18 7.45
C GLY A 182 -10.75 -0.28 6.30
N LEU A 183 -9.71 -0.67 5.56
CA LEU A 183 -9.08 0.20 4.57
C LEU A 183 -9.65 0.05 3.16
N LEU A 184 -10.39 -1.03 2.86
CA LEU A 184 -10.98 -1.25 1.52
C LEU A 184 -12.51 -1.17 1.49
N LEU A 185 -13.19 -1.58 2.56
CA LEU A 185 -14.65 -1.78 2.52
C LEU A 185 -15.42 -0.80 3.40
N ASN A 186 -14.92 -0.52 4.60
CA ASN A 186 -15.61 0.34 5.56
C ASN A 186 -15.74 1.78 5.01
N GLN A 187 -16.97 2.26 4.86
CA GLN A 187 -17.23 3.59 4.28
C GLN A 187 -16.59 4.74 5.06
N ALA A 188 -16.44 4.60 6.37
CA ALA A 188 -15.87 5.64 7.22
C ALA A 188 -14.35 5.69 7.13
N THR A 189 -13.69 4.58 6.78
CA THR A 189 -12.22 4.45 6.93
C THR A 189 -11.48 3.96 5.69
N ARG A 190 -12.21 3.58 4.64
CA ARG A 190 -11.60 3.11 3.39
C ARG A 190 -10.77 4.22 2.73
N TYR A 191 -9.76 3.81 1.98
CA TYR A 191 -9.04 4.73 1.11
C TYR A 191 -10.01 5.46 0.17
N GLN A 192 -9.86 6.79 0.12
CA GLN A 192 -10.54 7.67 -0.83
C GLN A 192 -9.67 7.92 -2.05
#